data_AF-A0A167SUG0-F1
#
_entry.id   AF-A0A167SUG0-F1
#
_cell.length_a   1.000
_cell.length_b   1.000
_cell.length_c   1.000
_cell.angle_alpha   90.00
_cell.angle_beta   90.00
_cell.angle_gamma   90.00
#
_symmetry.space_group_name_H-M   'P 1'
#
loop_
_entity.id
_entity.type
_entity.pdbx_description
1 polymer ?
#
loop_
_entity_poly.entity_id
_entity_poly.type
_entity_poly.pdbx_seq_one_letter_code
_entity_poly.pdbx_strand_id
1 'polypeptide(L)'
;MFQNVHLTLFNTHSSIRVFYIFSFFFHVMVELRKRKAPAPLLVAEKKTKQAPKPKQDADATDNDTEKRPAQKVPEVDDIIDIETFSGEFETNEGEKTTLKKLLEESKSGVVFFTYPKASTPGCTKQACLFRDNYTHLTSTGLSIYGLSGDSPKANTTFKTRQNLPYPLMCDPKATLIAAIGFKKSPKGTTRGIFAVDKKGKVLLRAAGGPDATVDAVQKIVANAPSVEDSKEEGDETA
;
A
#
# COMPACT_ATOMS: atom_id res chain seq x y z
N MET A 1 26.94 -56.97 -44.28
CA MET A 1 26.35 -56.59 -45.59
C MET A 1 25.06 -55.83 -45.33
N PHE A 2 24.59 -55.04 -46.29
CA PHE A 2 23.48 -54.06 -46.18
C PHE A 2 23.78 -52.78 -45.39
N GLN A 3 23.36 -51.66 -45.99
CA GLN A 3 23.38 -50.30 -45.46
C GLN A 3 21.95 -49.89 -45.08
N ASN A 4 21.84 -48.89 -44.19
CA ASN A 4 20.87 -47.79 -44.20
C ASN A 4 21.34 -46.85 -43.07
N VAL A 5 21.76 -45.59 -43.25
CA VAL A 5 21.28 -44.50 -44.13
C VAL A 5 19.89 -43.98 -43.74
N HIS A 6 19.86 -43.08 -42.77
CA HIS A 6 19.33 -41.75 -43.05
C HIS A 6 20.09 -40.65 -42.29
N LEU A 7 20.07 -39.44 -42.84
CA LEU A 7 20.74 -38.23 -42.35
C LEU A 7 19.68 -37.21 -41.87
N THR A 8 20.14 -36.00 -41.51
CA THR A 8 19.37 -34.74 -41.36
C THR A 8 18.54 -34.61 -40.07
N LEU A 9 18.44 -33.43 -39.46
CA LEU A 9 19.15 -32.15 -39.64
C LEU A 9 18.95 -31.31 -38.36
N PHE A 10 19.91 -30.46 -37.95
CA PHE A 10 19.66 -29.06 -37.56
C PHE A 10 20.94 -28.28 -37.21
N ASN A 11 20.84 -26.95 -37.30
CA ASN A 11 21.72 -25.89 -36.79
C ASN A 11 23.15 -25.77 -37.39
N THR A 12 23.30 -24.84 -38.33
CA THR A 12 24.57 -24.27 -38.80
C THR A 12 24.46 -22.74 -38.94
N HIS A 13 25.46 -22.01 -38.44
CA HIS A 13 25.65 -20.54 -38.56
C HIS A 13 24.57 -19.62 -37.95
N SER A 14 24.86 -18.38 -37.54
CA SER A 14 26.13 -17.59 -37.56
C SER A 14 26.22 -16.78 -36.24
N SER A 15 27.37 -16.69 -35.56
CA SER A 15 28.42 -15.66 -35.78
C SER A 15 27.87 -14.23 -35.91
N ILE A 16 27.93 -13.37 -34.89
CA ILE A 16 29.10 -12.67 -34.27
C ILE A 16 29.27 -11.23 -34.80
N ARG A 17 29.51 -10.28 -33.88
CA ARG A 17 29.56 -8.79 -34.07
C ARG A 17 28.15 -8.20 -34.25
N VAL A 18 27.87 -6.94 -33.87
CA VAL A 18 28.72 -5.72 -33.80
C VAL A 18 28.52 -4.97 -32.47
N PHE A 19 29.64 -4.57 -31.83
CA PHE A 19 29.70 -3.55 -30.76
C PHE A 19 29.55 -2.14 -31.37
N TYR A 20 29.28 -1.11 -30.56
CA TYR A 20 29.10 0.32 -30.94
C TYR A 20 27.75 0.70 -31.58
N ILE A 21 26.82 1.19 -30.75
CA ILE A 21 26.22 2.53 -30.97
C ILE A 21 26.28 3.26 -29.62
N PHE A 22 27.36 4.01 -29.40
CA PHE A 22 27.53 4.91 -28.26
C PHE A 22 27.53 6.35 -28.80
N SER A 23 26.83 7.27 -28.13
CA SER A 23 27.01 8.73 -28.28
C SER A 23 26.78 9.39 -29.66
N PHE A 24 25.53 9.42 -30.12
CA PHE A 24 24.94 10.48 -30.97
C PHE A 24 23.42 10.47 -30.64
N PHE A 25 22.75 11.49 -30.10
CA PHE A 25 22.87 12.93 -30.29
C PHE A 25 22.97 13.70 -28.95
N PHE A 26 24.16 14.18 -28.62
CA PHE A 26 24.28 15.46 -27.92
C PHE A 26 24.26 16.57 -29.00
N HIS A 27 24.11 17.84 -28.59
CA HIS A 27 24.21 19.01 -29.49
C HIS A 27 23.02 19.25 -30.46
N VAL A 28 21.91 19.78 -29.92
CA VAL A 28 21.08 20.76 -30.64
C VAL A 28 21.33 22.12 -29.99
N MET A 29 21.57 23.15 -30.81
CA MET A 29 22.12 24.42 -30.33
C MET A 29 21.13 25.23 -29.49
N VAL A 30 21.60 25.68 -28.32
CA VAL A 30 21.05 26.85 -27.61
C VAL A 30 21.98 28.02 -27.88
N GLU A 31 21.64 28.88 -28.84
CA GLU A 31 22.41 30.08 -29.17
C GLU A 31 21.53 31.35 -29.09
N LEU A 32 22.16 32.46 -28.71
CA LEU A 32 21.55 33.63 -28.10
C LEU A 32 20.75 34.49 -29.07
N ARG A 33 19.52 34.88 -28.69
CA ARG A 33 18.99 36.22 -29.01
C ARG A 33 18.34 36.89 -27.80
N LYS A 34 19.12 37.78 -27.17
CA LYS A 34 18.65 38.73 -26.15
C LYS A 34 17.47 39.55 -26.69
N ARG A 35 16.35 39.61 -25.98
CA ARG A 35 15.35 40.67 -26.12
C ARG A 35 15.11 41.34 -24.78
N LYS A 36 15.39 42.64 -24.75
CA LYS A 36 15.33 43.53 -23.57
C LYS A 36 13.92 44.09 -23.45
N ALA A 37 13.20 43.76 -22.38
CA ALA A 37 11.95 44.42 -22.01
C ALA A 37 12.23 45.43 -20.87
N PRO A 38 11.75 46.69 -20.97
CA PRO A 38 12.01 47.70 -19.94
C PRO A 38 10.99 47.67 -18.81
N ALA A 39 11.46 48.09 -17.64
CA ALA A 39 10.67 48.67 -16.55
C ALA A 39 11.43 49.94 -16.08
N PRO A 40 10.86 50.82 -15.23
CA PRO A 40 9.49 50.83 -14.68
C PRO A 40 8.75 52.15 -14.99
N LEU A 41 7.53 52.32 -14.46
CA LEU A 41 7.15 53.57 -13.79
C LEU A 41 6.23 53.27 -12.59
N LEU A 42 6.27 54.14 -11.58
CA LEU A 42 5.49 54.07 -10.35
C LEU A 42 4.54 55.27 -10.27
N VAL A 43 3.30 55.04 -9.86
CA VAL A 43 2.45 56.05 -9.20
C VAL A 43 1.72 55.35 -8.04
N ALA A 44 1.54 56.03 -6.92
CA ALA A 44 0.93 55.48 -5.71
C ALA A 44 -0.10 56.45 -5.11
N GLU A 45 -1.11 55.90 -4.42
CA GLU A 45 -1.79 56.41 -3.21
C GLU A 45 -2.90 55.38 -2.85
N LYS A 46 -3.00 54.79 -1.65
CA LYS A 46 -3.14 55.32 -0.27
C LYS A 46 -4.57 55.85 0.00
N LYS A 47 -5.08 55.69 1.24
CA LYS A 47 -6.51 55.60 1.68
C LYS A 47 -7.00 54.13 1.63
N THR A 48 -7.85 53.54 2.51
CA THR A 48 -8.45 53.89 3.83
C THR A 48 -8.89 52.59 4.58
N LYS A 49 -9.43 52.68 5.82
CA LYS A 49 -10.00 51.60 6.69
C LYS A 49 -11.30 50.99 6.07
N GLN A 50 -11.97 49.91 6.51
CA GLN A 50 -12.26 49.37 7.87
C GLN A 50 -12.90 47.94 7.80
N ALA A 51 -13.14 47.26 8.94
CA ALA A 51 -13.84 45.95 9.07
C ALA A 51 -15.34 46.15 9.47
N PRO A 52 -16.28 45.15 9.50
CA PRO A 52 -16.13 43.71 9.82
C PRO A 52 -17.00 42.70 9.00
N LYS A 53 -17.18 41.49 9.53
CA LYS A 53 -17.87 40.31 8.93
C LYS A 53 -19.25 40.03 9.55
N PRO A 54 -20.22 39.56 8.74
CA PRO A 54 -21.06 38.39 9.06
C PRO A 54 -20.85 37.29 7.97
N LYS A 55 -21.09 35.98 8.12
CA LYS A 55 -22.29 35.25 8.57
C LYS A 55 -23.52 35.66 7.73
N GLN A 56 -24.41 34.80 7.26
CA GLN A 56 -24.52 33.33 7.25
C GLN A 56 -25.36 33.00 5.97
N ASP A 57 -25.78 31.81 5.55
CA ASP A 57 -25.89 30.44 6.11
C ASP A 57 -25.22 29.43 5.12
N ALA A 58 -25.26 28.08 5.16
CA ALA A 58 -26.13 27.02 5.69
C ALA A 58 -27.39 26.65 4.87
N ASP A 59 -27.25 25.63 4.02
CA ASP A 59 -28.28 24.60 3.81
C ASP A 59 -27.66 23.24 4.18
N ALA A 60 -28.48 22.27 4.62
CA ALA A 60 -28.00 21.05 5.25
C ALA A 60 -28.96 19.85 5.08
N THR A 61 -28.73 19.09 4.02
CA THR A 61 -28.95 17.63 3.92
C THR A 61 -27.77 17.07 3.11
N ASP A 62 -27.21 15.90 3.40
CA ASP A 62 -27.90 14.69 3.85
C ASP A 62 -27.51 14.19 5.25
N ASN A 63 -28.44 13.48 5.91
CA ASN A 63 -28.27 12.88 7.23
C ASN A 63 -28.09 11.36 7.11
N ASP A 64 -26.89 10.93 6.72
CA ASP A 64 -26.52 9.51 6.84
C ASP A 64 -25.29 9.33 7.76
N THR A 65 -25.48 9.74 9.01
CA THR A 65 -24.70 9.19 10.12
C THR A 65 -25.29 7.83 10.48
N GLU A 66 -25.14 6.84 9.60
CA GLU A 66 -25.41 5.45 9.93
C GLU A 66 -24.51 5.08 11.12
N LYS A 67 -25.11 5.08 12.31
CA LYS A 67 -24.44 4.78 13.58
C LYS A 67 -24.23 3.28 13.69
N ARG A 68 -23.39 2.74 12.81
CA ARG A 68 -22.92 1.35 12.84
C ARG A 68 -22.52 1.02 14.27
N PRO A 69 -23.05 -0.06 14.88
CA PRO A 69 -22.84 -0.33 16.29
C PRO A 69 -21.34 -0.41 16.60
N ALA A 70 -20.96 -0.01 17.81
CA ALA A 70 -19.57 0.02 18.24
C ALA A 70 -19.05 -1.42 18.42
N GLN A 71 -18.68 -2.03 17.30
CA GLN A 71 -18.14 -3.38 17.21
C GLN A 71 -16.90 -3.47 18.09
N LYS A 72 -16.85 -4.47 18.98
CA LYS A 72 -15.72 -4.70 19.89
C LYS A 72 -14.44 -4.77 19.06
N VAL A 73 -13.44 -3.95 19.39
CA VAL A 73 -12.10 -4.09 18.82
C VAL A 73 -11.61 -5.49 19.13
N PRO A 74 -11.27 -6.32 18.13
CA PRO A 74 -10.93 -7.71 18.38
C PRO A 74 -9.59 -7.83 19.11
N GLU A 75 -9.44 -8.88 19.89
CA GLU A 75 -8.20 -9.26 20.54
C GLU A 75 -7.48 -10.31 19.68
N VAL A 76 -6.34 -10.82 20.13
CA VAL A 76 -5.68 -11.94 19.44
C VAL A 76 -6.50 -13.20 19.70
N ASP A 77 -6.53 -14.12 18.74
CA ASP A 77 -7.34 -15.33 18.71
C ASP A 77 -8.87 -15.14 18.56
N ASP A 78 -9.41 -13.90 18.63
CA ASP A 78 -10.80 -13.60 18.24
C ASP A 78 -11.05 -13.97 16.75
N ILE A 79 -12.22 -14.53 16.45
CA ILE A 79 -12.72 -14.72 15.08
C ILE A 79 -13.58 -13.51 14.69
N ILE A 80 -13.26 -12.85 13.59
CA ILE A 80 -14.04 -11.74 13.02
C ILE A 80 -14.96 -12.20 11.89
N ASP A 81 -16.15 -11.63 11.83
CA ASP A 81 -17.07 -11.79 10.70
C ASP A 81 -16.56 -11.01 9.49
N ILE A 82 -15.97 -11.73 8.53
CA ILE A 82 -15.31 -11.18 7.33
C ILE A 82 -16.28 -10.35 6.46
N GLU A 83 -17.58 -10.66 6.45
CA GLU A 83 -18.58 -9.93 5.66
C GLU A 83 -18.86 -8.53 6.26
N THR A 84 -18.90 -8.42 7.60
CA THR A 84 -19.31 -7.18 8.27
C THR A 84 -18.18 -6.38 8.91
N PHE A 85 -16.99 -6.95 9.16
CA PHE A 85 -15.96 -6.37 10.04
C PHE A 85 -15.46 -4.95 9.67
N SER A 86 -15.59 -4.50 8.42
CA SER A 86 -15.31 -3.11 8.04
C SER A 86 -16.32 -2.57 7.02
N GLY A 87 -16.23 -1.26 6.74
CA GLY A 87 -16.80 -0.69 5.52
C GLY A 87 -15.82 -0.80 4.34
N GLU A 88 -16.21 -0.23 3.20
CA GLU A 88 -15.31 -0.01 2.06
C GLU A 88 -14.15 0.94 2.40
N PHE A 89 -13.02 0.74 1.73
CA PHE A 89 -11.86 1.64 1.67
C PHE A 89 -11.19 1.54 0.28
N GLU A 90 -10.21 2.38 0.00
CA GLU A 90 -9.61 2.51 -1.34
C GLU A 90 -8.15 2.04 -1.39
N THR A 91 -7.69 1.55 -2.55
CA THR A 91 -6.25 1.38 -2.84
C THR A 91 -5.58 2.72 -3.12
N ASN A 92 -4.25 2.77 -3.17
CA ASN A 92 -3.55 4.01 -3.54
C ASN A 92 -3.75 4.38 -5.02
N GLU A 93 -4.13 3.40 -5.83
CA GLU A 93 -4.58 3.53 -7.22
C GLU A 93 -6.02 4.08 -7.32
N GLY A 94 -6.79 4.12 -6.22
CA GLY A 94 -8.16 4.63 -6.15
C GLY A 94 -9.27 3.59 -6.38
N GLU A 95 -8.92 2.31 -6.37
CA GLU A 95 -9.88 1.20 -6.51
C GLU A 95 -10.54 0.89 -5.15
N LYS A 96 -11.86 0.71 -5.12
CA LYS A 96 -12.57 0.27 -3.92
C LYS A 96 -12.26 -1.19 -3.58
N THR A 97 -12.10 -1.48 -2.29
CA THR A 97 -11.92 -2.84 -1.78
C THR A 97 -12.50 -3.01 -0.36
N THR A 98 -12.54 -4.24 0.11
CA THR A 98 -13.03 -4.66 1.43
C THR A 98 -12.07 -5.69 2.03
N LEU A 99 -12.16 -5.95 3.34
CA LEU A 99 -11.32 -6.98 3.96
C LEU A 99 -11.54 -8.36 3.34
N LYS A 100 -12.79 -8.70 3.01
CA LYS A 100 -13.18 -9.94 2.32
C LYS A 100 -12.39 -10.15 1.02
N LYS A 101 -12.43 -9.19 0.10
CA LYS A 101 -11.73 -9.28 -1.19
C LYS A 101 -10.23 -9.51 -1.00
N LEU A 102 -9.60 -8.76 -0.08
CA LEU A 102 -8.17 -8.92 0.19
C LEU A 102 -7.83 -10.29 0.83
N LEU A 103 -8.72 -10.85 1.65
CA LEU A 103 -8.56 -12.21 2.19
C LEU A 103 -8.76 -13.28 1.11
N GLU A 104 -9.75 -13.13 0.22
CA GLU A 104 -9.98 -14.01 -0.94
C GLU A 104 -8.74 -14.05 -1.85
N GLU A 105 -8.19 -12.88 -2.19
CA GLU A 105 -6.95 -12.70 -2.99
C GLU A 105 -5.68 -13.20 -2.29
N SER A 106 -5.62 -13.19 -0.95
CA SER A 106 -4.46 -13.67 -0.19
C SER A 106 -4.29 -15.19 -0.23
N LYS A 107 -3.08 -15.72 -0.01
CA LYS A 107 -2.86 -17.17 0.11
C LYS A 107 -3.16 -17.69 1.52
N SER A 108 -2.74 -16.96 2.55
CA SER A 108 -2.81 -17.42 3.95
C SER A 108 -3.47 -16.40 4.89
N GLY A 109 -3.50 -15.13 4.52
CA GLY A 109 -4.05 -14.04 5.33
C GLY A 109 -3.52 -12.68 4.91
N VAL A 110 -3.96 -11.62 5.61
CA VAL A 110 -3.56 -10.24 5.34
C VAL A 110 -2.98 -9.56 6.56
N VAL A 111 -2.04 -8.63 6.33
CA VAL A 111 -1.33 -7.87 7.37
C VAL A 111 -1.41 -6.39 7.05
N PHE A 112 -2.02 -5.59 7.92
CA PHE A 112 -2.08 -4.14 7.83
C PHE A 112 -1.12 -3.50 8.84
N PHE A 113 -0.04 -2.88 8.36
CA PHE A 113 0.74 -1.97 9.21
C PHE A 113 0.14 -0.56 9.13
N THR A 114 -0.35 -0.03 10.25
CA THR A 114 -0.96 1.30 10.30
C THR A 114 0.10 2.38 10.48
N TYR A 115 -0.06 3.51 9.80
CA TYR A 115 0.84 4.66 9.96
C TYR A 115 0.07 6.01 10.06
N PRO A 116 0.49 6.93 10.95
CA PRO A 116 -0.19 8.21 11.15
C PRO A 116 -0.29 9.14 9.93
N LYS A 117 0.75 9.17 9.08
CA LYS A 117 0.86 10.08 7.92
C LYS A 117 1.94 9.66 6.94
N ALA A 118 1.59 9.49 5.66
CA ALA A 118 2.50 9.18 4.56
C ALA A 118 3.69 10.17 4.45
N SER A 119 4.84 9.70 3.94
CA SER A 119 6.07 10.50 3.74
C SER A 119 6.69 11.20 4.96
N THR A 120 6.18 10.98 6.19
CA THR A 120 6.79 11.52 7.43
C THR A 120 7.89 10.59 7.96
N PRO A 121 8.98 11.08 8.61
CA PRO A 121 10.19 10.29 8.86
C PRO A 121 9.97 8.91 9.52
N GLY A 122 9.19 8.85 10.60
CA GLY A 122 8.89 7.58 11.28
C GLY A 122 8.01 6.63 10.47
N CYS A 123 7.14 7.14 9.59
CA CYS A 123 6.33 6.32 8.68
C CYS A 123 7.15 5.85 7.48
N THR A 124 8.06 6.69 6.98
CA THR A 124 9.06 6.31 5.98
C THR A 124 9.97 5.20 6.51
N LYS A 125 10.48 5.30 7.76
CA LYS A 125 11.25 4.21 8.37
C LYS A 125 10.46 2.90 8.41
N GLN A 126 9.21 2.93 8.89
CA GLN A 126 8.36 1.73 8.96
C GLN A 126 8.14 1.11 7.58
N ALA A 127 7.76 1.91 6.58
CA ALA A 127 7.54 1.42 5.22
C ALA A 127 8.82 0.89 4.56
N CYS A 128 9.98 1.53 4.78
CA CYS A 128 11.25 1.00 4.31
C CYS A 128 11.56 -0.36 4.97
N LEU A 129 11.40 -0.52 6.29
CA LEU A 129 11.61 -1.81 6.95
C LEU A 129 10.68 -2.92 6.41
N PHE A 130 9.40 -2.60 6.14
CA PHE A 130 8.46 -3.55 5.50
C PHE A 130 8.84 -3.89 4.06
N ARG A 131 9.35 -2.93 3.27
CA ARG A 131 9.92 -3.17 1.92
C ARG A 131 11.15 -4.07 2.00
N ASP A 132 12.09 -3.72 2.86
CA ASP A 132 13.42 -4.34 2.94
C ASP A 132 13.36 -5.79 3.46
N ASN A 133 12.27 -6.15 4.16
CA ASN A 133 11.95 -7.52 4.60
C ASN A 133 10.87 -8.22 3.76
N TYR A 134 10.33 -7.59 2.70
CA TYR A 134 9.07 -7.99 2.06
C TYR A 134 9.01 -9.48 1.63
N THR A 135 10.07 -9.99 1.01
CA THR A 135 10.15 -11.40 0.56
C THR A 135 10.07 -12.39 1.71
N HIS A 136 10.61 -12.06 2.88
CA HIS A 136 10.51 -12.89 4.09
C HIS A 136 9.13 -12.74 4.74
N LEU A 137 8.61 -11.51 4.85
CA LEU A 137 7.29 -11.26 5.45
C LEU A 137 6.13 -11.89 4.66
N THR A 138 6.32 -12.16 3.38
CA THR A 138 5.36 -12.82 2.49
C THR A 138 5.62 -14.31 2.28
N SER A 139 6.69 -14.90 2.84
CA SER A 139 7.12 -16.28 2.50
C SER A 139 6.11 -17.35 2.91
N THR A 140 5.27 -17.09 3.92
CA THR A 140 4.19 -17.96 4.39
C THR A 140 2.86 -17.74 3.66
N GLY A 141 2.82 -16.88 2.63
CA GLY A 141 1.60 -16.55 1.89
C GLY A 141 0.73 -15.43 2.51
N LEU A 142 1.27 -14.71 3.49
CA LEU A 142 0.67 -13.47 4.01
C LEU A 142 0.81 -12.33 3.00
N SER A 143 -0.26 -11.59 2.74
CA SER A 143 -0.25 -10.36 1.92
C SER A 143 -0.06 -9.13 2.81
N ILE A 144 0.98 -8.33 2.54
CA ILE A 144 1.31 -7.12 3.32
C ILE A 144 0.65 -5.88 2.69
N TYR A 145 0.03 -5.04 3.53
CA TYR A 145 -0.58 -3.77 3.16
C TYR A 145 -0.17 -2.68 4.17
N GLY A 146 0.11 -1.48 3.68
CA GLY A 146 0.20 -0.31 4.55
C GLY A 146 -1.16 0.40 4.64
N LEU A 147 -1.62 0.80 5.83
CA LEU A 147 -2.94 1.41 6.05
C LEU A 147 -2.86 2.80 6.70
N SER A 148 -3.57 3.79 6.14
CA SER A 148 -3.61 5.15 6.67
C SER A 148 -4.88 5.92 6.26
N GLY A 149 -5.17 7.00 6.99
CA GLY A 149 -6.19 7.99 6.60
C GLY A 149 -5.71 9.03 5.57
N ASP A 150 -4.71 8.69 4.76
CA ASP A 150 -4.25 9.51 3.64
C ASP A 150 -5.06 9.21 2.37
N SER A 151 -5.02 10.13 1.40
CA SER A 151 -5.72 9.95 0.12
C SER A 151 -4.90 9.12 -0.89
N PRO A 152 -5.54 8.51 -1.91
CA PRO A 152 -4.85 7.74 -2.95
C PRO A 152 -3.67 8.48 -3.59
N LYS A 153 -3.82 9.78 -3.89
CA LYS A 153 -2.73 10.63 -4.41
C LYS A 153 -1.53 10.74 -3.45
N ALA A 154 -1.77 10.86 -2.15
CA ALA A 154 -0.70 10.97 -1.15
C ALA A 154 0.01 9.63 -0.94
N ASN A 155 -0.74 8.53 -0.89
CA ASN A 155 -0.19 7.19 -0.76
C ASN A 155 0.55 6.73 -2.02
N THR A 156 0.03 6.98 -3.23
CA THR A 156 0.77 6.74 -4.49
C THR A 156 2.08 7.53 -4.53
N THR A 157 2.05 8.82 -4.18
CA THR A 157 3.30 9.62 -4.08
C THR A 157 4.31 9.01 -3.11
N PHE A 158 3.86 8.44 -1.99
CA PHE A 158 4.72 7.79 -1.00
C PHE A 158 5.26 6.43 -1.48
N LYS A 159 4.41 5.58 -2.08
CA LYS A 159 4.74 4.29 -2.70
C LYS A 159 5.84 4.47 -3.76
N THR A 160 5.66 5.40 -4.71
CA THR A 160 6.66 5.71 -5.74
C THR A 160 7.94 6.27 -5.14
N ARG A 161 7.87 7.23 -4.21
CA ARG A 161 9.09 7.85 -3.64
C ARG A 161 9.94 6.91 -2.78
N GLN A 162 9.39 5.81 -2.30
CA GLN A 162 10.10 4.84 -1.44
C GLN A 162 10.26 3.45 -2.09
N ASN A 163 9.85 3.28 -3.35
CA ASN A 163 9.87 2.01 -4.08
C ASN A 163 9.20 0.86 -3.29
N LEU A 164 8.00 1.09 -2.75
CA LEU A 164 7.30 0.08 -1.95
C LEU A 164 6.65 -0.98 -2.87
N PRO A 165 6.93 -2.29 -2.68
CA PRO A 165 6.47 -3.37 -3.57
C PRO A 165 5.02 -3.78 -3.35
N TYR A 166 4.41 -3.32 -2.26
CA TYR A 166 3.03 -3.63 -1.85
C TYR A 166 2.09 -2.42 -2.04
N PRO A 167 0.78 -2.65 -2.13
CA PRO A 167 -0.22 -1.57 -2.17
C PRO A 167 -0.41 -0.90 -0.80
N LEU A 168 -0.90 0.34 -0.83
CA LEU A 168 -1.23 1.14 0.35
C LEU A 168 -2.73 1.44 0.38
N MET A 169 -3.40 1.06 1.45
CA MET A 169 -4.82 1.29 1.67
C MET A 169 -5.09 2.70 2.22
N CYS A 170 -6.12 3.33 1.69
CA CYS A 170 -6.58 4.68 1.96
C CYS A 170 -7.95 4.60 2.64
N ASP A 171 -7.98 4.86 3.94
CA ASP A 171 -9.19 4.85 4.77
C ASP A 171 -9.46 6.27 5.32
N PRO A 172 -9.90 7.23 4.47
CA PRO A 172 -10.09 8.63 4.86
C PRO A 172 -11.26 8.83 5.85
N LYS A 173 -12.20 7.87 5.91
CA LYS A 173 -13.28 7.84 6.91
C LYS A 173 -12.82 7.24 8.26
N ALA A 174 -11.68 6.55 8.27
CA ALA A 174 -11.18 5.74 9.37
C ALA A 174 -12.24 4.73 9.85
N THR A 175 -12.76 3.89 8.95
CA THR A 175 -13.71 2.79 9.20
C THR A 175 -12.97 1.54 9.65
N LEU A 176 -12.11 0.97 8.80
CA LEU A 176 -11.24 -0.16 9.14
C LEU A 176 -10.29 0.22 10.28
N ILE A 177 -9.71 1.43 10.24
CA ILE A 177 -8.83 1.96 11.29
C ILE A 177 -9.54 2.07 12.64
N ALA A 178 -10.87 2.25 12.67
CA ALA A 178 -11.66 2.18 13.90
C ALA A 178 -11.88 0.73 14.37
N ALA A 179 -12.31 -0.16 13.47
CA ALA A 179 -12.60 -1.57 13.78
C ALA A 179 -11.38 -2.29 14.40
N ILE A 180 -10.18 -2.05 13.86
CA ILE A 180 -8.92 -2.60 14.41
C ILE A 180 -8.35 -1.78 15.59
N GLY A 181 -9.08 -0.81 16.13
CA GLY A 181 -8.72 -0.07 17.34
C GLY A 181 -7.52 0.89 17.21
N PHE A 182 -7.16 1.32 16.00
CA PHE A 182 -6.03 2.26 15.78
C PHE A 182 -6.46 3.70 15.46
N LYS A 183 -7.75 4.03 15.55
CA LYS A 183 -8.26 5.42 15.41
C LYS A 183 -7.93 6.25 16.65
N LYS A 184 -7.36 7.45 16.46
CA LYS A 184 -7.14 8.43 17.53
C LYS A 184 -8.29 9.43 17.58
N SER A 185 -8.80 9.69 18.79
CA SER A 185 -9.72 10.81 19.05
C SER A 185 -8.94 12.12 19.23
N PRO A 186 -9.41 13.27 18.71
CA PRO A 186 -10.58 13.42 17.82
C PRO A 186 -10.27 13.03 16.36
N LYS A 187 -9.00 13.03 15.94
CA LYS A 187 -8.57 12.63 14.59
C LYS A 187 -7.16 12.06 14.58
N GLY A 188 -6.93 11.03 13.75
CA GLY A 188 -5.62 10.50 13.43
C GLY A 188 -5.55 8.97 13.53
N THR A 189 -4.37 8.43 13.25
CA THR A 189 -4.10 6.97 13.29
C THR A 189 -2.95 6.69 14.27
N THR A 190 -3.06 5.60 15.02
CA THR A 190 -2.00 5.02 15.85
C THR A 190 -1.13 4.12 15.00
N ARG A 191 0.20 4.24 15.13
CA ARG A 191 1.13 3.30 14.49
C ARG A 191 1.00 1.93 15.15
N GLY A 192 0.82 0.91 14.34
CA GLY A 192 0.58 -0.43 14.82
C GLY A 192 0.57 -1.45 13.68
N ILE A 193 0.10 -2.64 14.02
CA ILE A 193 0.07 -3.81 13.18
C ILE A 193 -1.18 -4.63 13.52
N PHE A 194 -1.91 -5.07 12.49
CA PHE A 194 -3.03 -5.99 12.59
C PHE A 194 -2.84 -7.10 11.55
N ALA A 195 -3.02 -8.37 11.92
CA ALA A 195 -2.93 -9.51 11.02
C ALA A 195 -4.09 -10.47 11.26
N VAL A 196 -4.64 -11.03 10.18
CA VAL A 196 -5.80 -11.93 10.20
C VAL A 196 -5.67 -13.00 9.10
N ASP A 197 -6.02 -14.24 9.41
CA ASP A 197 -5.97 -15.37 8.47
C ASP A 197 -7.20 -15.47 7.54
N LYS A 198 -7.17 -16.41 6.58
CA LYS A 198 -8.32 -16.66 5.68
C LYS A 198 -9.61 -17.15 6.36
N LYS A 199 -9.56 -17.52 7.64
CA LYS A 199 -10.73 -17.94 8.45
C LYS A 199 -11.26 -16.80 9.33
N GLY A 200 -10.66 -15.60 9.25
CA GLY A 200 -11.04 -14.46 10.08
C GLY A 200 -10.44 -14.50 11.48
N LYS A 201 -9.47 -15.39 11.77
CA LYS A 201 -8.79 -15.42 13.06
C LYS A 201 -7.75 -14.33 13.16
N VAL A 202 -7.84 -13.47 14.17
CA VAL A 202 -6.85 -12.42 14.43
C VAL A 202 -5.55 -13.03 14.96
N LEU A 203 -4.49 -12.96 14.17
CA LEU A 203 -3.17 -13.50 14.49
C LEU A 203 -2.33 -12.53 15.34
N LEU A 204 -2.57 -11.22 15.20
CA LEU A 204 -1.82 -10.17 15.88
C LEU A 204 -2.60 -8.86 15.86
N ARG A 205 -2.62 -8.14 17.00
CA ARG A 205 -2.98 -6.73 17.06
C ARG A 205 -2.12 -5.99 18.08
N ALA A 206 -1.25 -5.10 17.65
CA ALA A 206 -0.37 -4.33 18.54
C ALA A 206 -0.13 -2.90 18.04
N ALA A 207 -0.12 -1.92 18.95
CA ALA A 207 0.46 -0.60 18.68
C ALA A 207 1.99 -0.68 18.86
N GLY A 208 2.77 0.09 18.07
CA GLY A 208 4.22 -0.04 18.12
C GLY A 208 5.00 1.04 17.38
N GLY A 209 6.32 1.07 17.61
CA GLY A 209 7.28 1.81 16.80
C GLY A 209 7.56 1.12 15.46
N PRO A 210 8.28 1.78 14.52
CA PRO A 210 8.56 1.23 13.19
C PRO A 210 9.12 -0.20 13.21
N ASP A 211 10.17 -0.39 14.01
CA ASP A 211 10.92 -1.63 14.19
C ASP A 211 10.02 -2.72 14.81
N ALA A 212 9.46 -2.44 15.98
CA ALA A 212 8.56 -3.34 16.70
C ALA A 212 7.34 -3.83 15.87
N THR A 213 6.83 -3.04 14.92
CA THR A 213 5.76 -3.51 14.01
C THR A 213 6.21 -4.50 12.95
N VAL A 214 7.50 -4.53 12.59
CA VAL A 214 8.09 -5.53 11.68
C VAL A 214 8.50 -6.77 12.47
N ASP A 215 9.17 -6.59 13.61
CA ASP A 215 9.57 -7.68 14.52
C ASP A 215 8.37 -8.57 14.91
N ALA A 216 7.19 -7.96 15.08
CA ALA A 216 5.97 -8.67 15.42
C ALA A 216 5.44 -9.55 14.27
N VAL A 217 5.62 -9.16 13.01
CA VAL A 217 5.23 -9.98 11.84
C VAL A 217 6.26 -11.08 11.57
N GLN A 218 7.56 -10.78 11.73
CA GLN A 218 8.62 -11.78 11.66
C GLN A 218 8.39 -12.94 12.66
N LYS A 219 7.86 -12.65 13.85
CA LYS A 219 7.47 -13.67 14.84
C LYS A 219 6.28 -14.55 14.39
N ILE A 220 5.31 -14.02 13.64
CA ILE A 220 4.26 -14.84 13.02
C ILE A 220 4.90 -15.76 11.97
N VAL A 221 5.74 -15.21 11.10
CA VAL A 221 6.39 -15.96 10.01
C VAL A 221 7.30 -17.06 10.54
N ALA A 222 8.08 -16.81 11.59
CA ALA A 222 8.95 -17.79 12.22
C ALA A 222 8.21 -18.90 13.00
N ASN A 223 6.97 -18.63 13.43
CA ASN A 223 6.13 -19.57 14.17
C ASN A 223 5.03 -20.23 13.28
N ALA A 224 5.02 -19.94 11.98
CA ALA A 224 4.08 -20.55 11.05
C ALA A 224 4.45 -22.03 10.80
N PRO A 225 3.49 -22.97 10.79
CA PRO A 225 3.75 -24.35 10.44
C PRO A 225 4.27 -24.47 8.99
N SER A 226 5.21 -25.39 8.77
CA SER A 226 5.74 -25.75 7.45
C SER A 226 4.61 -26.26 6.54
N VAL A 227 4.57 -25.76 5.30
CA VAL A 227 3.48 -26.02 4.33
C VAL A 227 3.64 -27.39 3.64
N GLU A 228 4.14 -28.39 4.38
CA GLU A 228 4.46 -29.73 3.87
C GLU A 228 3.56 -30.83 4.49
N ASP A 229 3.01 -30.61 5.68
CA ASP A 229 2.17 -31.58 6.43
C ASP A 229 0.70 -31.68 5.95
N SER A 230 0.37 -31.29 4.72
CA SER A 230 -1.00 -31.34 4.17
C SER A 230 -1.12 -32.24 2.93
N LYS A 231 -0.62 -33.48 3.06
CA LYS A 231 -0.78 -34.56 2.08
C LYS A 231 -0.87 -35.95 2.76
N GLU A 232 -2.03 -36.29 3.30
CA GLU A 232 -2.54 -37.67 3.33
C GLU A 232 -4.04 -37.66 3.72
N GLU A 233 -4.71 -38.81 3.56
CA GLU A 233 -6.17 -38.99 3.34
C GLU A 233 -6.67 -38.51 1.96
N GLY A 234 -7.25 -39.36 1.11
CA GLY A 234 -7.48 -40.81 1.26
C GLY A 234 -8.41 -41.38 0.21
N ASP A 235 -7.99 -41.41 -1.06
CA ASP A 235 -8.79 -41.94 -2.18
C ASP A 235 -8.57 -43.47 -2.34
N GLU A 236 -9.34 -44.28 -1.61
CA GLU A 236 -9.51 -45.70 -1.92
C GLU A 236 -10.86 -46.26 -1.43
N THR A 237 -11.88 -46.23 -2.30
CA THR A 237 -13.04 -47.14 -2.21
C THR A 237 -13.39 -47.68 -3.60
N ALA A 238 -13.12 -48.97 -3.81
CA ALA A 238 -13.47 -49.74 -5.01
C ALA A 238 -14.23 -51.02 -4.60
#